data_AF-A0A453GV19-F1
#
_entry.id   AF-A0A453GV19-F1
#
_cell.length_a   1.000
_cell.length_b   1.000
_cell.length_c   1.000
_cell.angle_alpha   90.00
_cell.angle_beta   90.00
_cell.angle_gamma   90.00
#
_symmetry.space_group_name_H-M   'P 1'
#
loop_
_entity.id
_entity.type
_entity.pdbx_description
1 polymer ?
#
loop_
_entity_poly.entity_id
_entity_poly.type
_entity_poly.pdbx_seq_one_letter_code
_entity_poly.pdbx_strand_id
1 'polypeptide(L)'
;RVGNGFNIIAAHTDSPCLKLKPRSASIKSGHQMAPDGSFKHKLVKVNRPLIRVPTLAIHLDRTVNSEGFKPNLESHLAPLLATKCEETTVNFDDKKGSSSTKTVHHPLLLQVLSEEIGCGSDEIIGMELNVCDTQPSCLGGGKNEFIYSGRLDNLASCYCALKSLMDSSKMPEDLSNEKGIRMIALFDNEEVGSNSMQGAGAPTIFQAMRRIVDSLMHQSMGEGALERALTSSFLVSADMAHALHPNYPDKHEEYHRPELQKGLVIKHNANQRYATSAVTAFLFKEIARIHNLPVQEFVVRNDMGCGSTIGPILASGVGIRTVDCGIPQLSMHSVREMCGKEDIDTTYKHFKAFFEMFSDIDQKLNVDF
;
A
#
# COMPACT_ATOMS: atom_id res chain seq x y z
N ARG A 1 19.77 5.86 -22.70
CA ARG A 1 19.73 5.67 -24.18
C ARG A 1 18.45 4.94 -24.54
N VAL A 2 17.92 5.12 -25.74
CA VAL A 2 16.71 4.41 -26.19
C VAL A 2 16.95 2.90 -26.14
N GLY A 3 16.07 2.16 -25.48
CA GLY A 3 16.25 0.72 -25.20
C GLY A 3 17.00 0.39 -23.91
N ASN A 4 17.46 1.39 -23.14
CA ASN A 4 17.91 1.15 -21.76
C ASN A 4 16.71 0.84 -20.86
N GLY A 5 16.96 0.05 -19.82
CA GLY A 5 15.91 -0.40 -18.92
C GLY A 5 15.44 0.61 -17.91
N PHE A 6 14.46 0.19 -17.13
CA PHE A 6 13.90 0.91 -16.00
C PHE A 6 14.36 0.26 -14.70
N ASN A 7 14.78 1.09 -13.75
CA ASN A 7 15.06 0.70 -12.38
C ASN A 7 13.80 1.06 -11.58
N ILE A 8 12.96 0.06 -11.29
CA ILE A 8 11.60 0.27 -10.78
C ILE A 8 11.51 -0.19 -9.32
N ILE A 9 10.92 0.62 -8.45
CA ILE A 9 10.40 0.15 -7.17
C ILE A 9 8.88 0.25 -7.19
N ALA A 10 8.20 -0.88 -7.04
CA ALA A 10 6.75 -0.98 -6.98
C ALA A 10 6.29 -1.27 -5.56
N ALA A 11 5.22 -0.61 -5.11
CA ALA A 11 4.59 -0.84 -3.81
C ALA A 11 3.07 -0.61 -3.94
N HIS A 12 2.32 -0.78 -2.85
CA HIS A 12 0.88 -0.55 -2.82
C HIS A 12 0.45 0.44 -1.73
N THR A 13 -0.61 1.20 -2.02
CA THR A 13 -1.06 2.39 -1.28
C THR A 13 -2.30 2.13 -0.43
N ASP A 14 -2.95 0.99 -0.64
CA ASP A 14 -4.07 0.55 0.17
C ASP A 14 -3.60 -0.23 1.41
N SER A 15 -4.56 -0.41 2.32
CA SER A 15 -4.39 -1.24 3.50
C SER A 15 -5.77 -1.80 3.87
N PRO A 16 -5.84 -2.93 4.59
CA PRO A 16 -7.11 -3.46 5.07
C PRO A 16 -7.81 -2.42 5.95
N CYS A 17 -9.05 -2.07 5.58
CA CYS A 17 -9.85 -1.12 6.34
C CYS A 17 -11.35 -1.41 6.18
N LEU A 18 -12.15 -0.87 7.09
CA LEU A 18 -13.60 -0.84 6.91
C LEU A 18 -13.93 0.32 5.97
N LYS A 19 -14.66 0.04 4.89
CA LYS A 19 -15.19 1.06 3.99
C LYS A 19 -16.65 1.33 4.30
N LEU A 20 -17.06 2.60 4.19
CA LEU A 20 -18.47 2.97 4.28
C LEU A 20 -19.22 2.36 3.08
N LYS A 21 -20.29 1.61 3.35
CA LYS A 21 -21.17 1.12 2.27
C LYS A 21 -21.76 2.31 1.50
N PRO A 22 -22.03 2.18 0.18
CA PRO A 22 -22.68 3.23 -0.62
C PRO A 22 -24.03 3.71 -0.06
N ARG A 23 -24.62 2.93 0.84
CA ARG A 23 -25.78 3.28 1.66
C ARG A 23 -25.44 2.87 3.09
N SER A 24 -25.22 3.84 3.96
CA SER A 24 -24.90 3.57 5.37
C SER A 24 -26.05 3.86 6.32
N ALA A 25 -27.03 4.66 5.90
CA ALA A 25 -28.37 4.62 6.49
C ALA A 25 -29.23 3.60 5.74
N SER A 26 -30.23 3.02 6.41
CA SER A 26 -31.19 2.15 5.73
C SER A 26 -31.97 2.95 4.67
N ILE A 27 -31.47 2.89 3.43
CA ILE A 27 -32.03 3.34 2.11
C ILE A 27 -31.76 4.82 1.71
N LYS A 28 -31.30 5.28 0.52
CA LYS A 28 -30.55 4.81 -0.71
C LYS A 28 -29.89 6.06 -1.41
N SER A 29 -28.64 5.93 -1.91
CA SER A 29 -27.61 6.81 -2.58
C SER A 29 -27.89 8.28 -3.00
N GLY A 30 -26.86 9.14 -3.00
CA GLY A 30 -26.97 10.51 -3.53
C GLY A 30 -25.64 11.08 -3.97
N HIS A 31 -25.69 12.07 -4.90
CA HIS A 31 -24.53 12.82 -5.34
C HIS A 31 -24.63 14.42 -5.66
N GLN A 32 -23.80 15.41 -5.15
CA GLN A 32 -23.26 16.83 -5.50
C GLN A 32 -22.99 17.35 -6.91
N MET A 33 -23.96 18.09 -7.40
CA MET A 33 -23.74 19.05 -8.47
C MET A 33 -23.15 20.36 -7.92
N ALA A 34 -22.13 20.94 -8.57
CA ALA A 34 -21.75 22.32 -8.29
C ALA A 34 -22.77 23.30 -8.94
N PRO A 35 -22.89 24.55 -8.45
CA PRO A 35 -23.88 25.52 -8.97
C PRO A 35 -23.74 25.87 -10.46
N ASP A 36 -22.57 25.63 -11.07
CA ASP A 36 -22.27 25.83 -12.49
C ASP A 36 -22.50 24.58 -13.36
N GLY A 37 -22.98 23.48 -12.77
CA GLY A 37 -23.17 22.18 -13.43
C GLY A 37 -21.90 21.33 -13.53
N SER A 38 -20.77 21.77 -12.95
CA SER A 38 -19.53 20.98 -12.91
C SER A 38 -19.50 20.01 -11.71
N PHE A 39 -18.65 18.99 -11.80
CA PHE A 39 -18.43 18.02 -10.74
C PHE A 39 -17.00 18.11 -10.21
N LYS A 40 -16.83 18.09 -8.89
CA LYS A 40 -15.52 18.22 -8.22
C LYS A 40 -15.30 17.06 -7.27
N HIS A 41 -14.07 16.54 -7.27
CA HIS A 41 -13.61 15.57 -6.28
C HIS A 41 -12.82 16.30 -5.18
N LYS A 42 -13.15 16.02 -3.91
CA LYS A 42 -12.43 16.55 -2.74
C LYS A 42 -12.04 15.41 -1.81
N LEU A 43 -10.81 15.46 -1.31
CA LEU A 43 -10.37 14.60 -0.21
C LEU A 43 -10.86 15.19 1.11
N VAL A 44 -11.22 14.33 2.06
CA VAL A 44 -11.69 14.71 3.40
C VAL A 44 -11.08 13.80 4.45
N LYS A 45 -10.68 14.37 5.59
CA LYS A 45 -10.19 13.61 6.75
C LYS A 45 -10.67 14.25 8.04
N VAL A 46 -11.58 13.56 8.73
CA VAL A 46 -12.05 13.98 10.05
C VAL A 46 -11.01 13.57 11.10
N ASN A 47 -10.29 14.53 11.65
CA ASN A 47 -9.15 14.30 12.57
C ASN A 47 -9.56 14.10 14.05
N ARG A 48 -10.82 13.78 14.32
CA ARG A 48 -11.34 13.47 15.67
C ARG A 48 -12.03 12.10 15.68
N PRO A 49 -12.06 11.36 16.80
CA PRO A 49 -12.71 10.06 16.89
C PRO A 49 -14.23 10.21 16.72
N LEU A 50 -14.68 10.08 15.47
CA LEU A 50 -16.09 10.28 15.10
C LEU A 50 -16.95 9.05 15.40
N ILE A 51 -16.38 7.86 15.26
CA ILE A 51 -17.10 6.59 15.34
C ILE A 51 -16.38 5.56 16.20
N ARG A 52 -17.13 4.60 16.73
CA ARG A 52 -16.60 3.48 17.53
C ARG A 52 -17.29 2.18 17.18
N VAL A 53 -16.53 1.09 17.00
CA VAL A 53 -17.05 -0.28 16.96
C VAL A 53 -16.91 -0.90 18.36
N PRO A 54 -17.96 -0.93 19.20
CA PRO A 54 -17.88 -1.51 20.54
C PRO A 54 -17.92 -3.04 20.46
N THR A 55 -17.03 -3.71 21.18
CA THR A 55 -17.12 -5.15 21.41
C THR A 55 -18.21 -5.46 22.45
N LEU A 56 -18.88 -6.61 22.32
CA LEU A 56 -19.82 -7.07 23.34
C LEU A 56 -19.09 -7.33 24.66
N ALA A 57 -19.71 -6.98 25.79
CA ALA A 57 -19.13 -7.21 27.11
C ALA A 57 -19.00 -8.72 27.39
N ILE A 58 -17.84 -9.14 27.92
CA ILE A 58 -17.54 -10.57 28.18
C ILE A 58 -18.55 -11.27 29.10
N HIS A 59 -19.22 -10.53 29.98
CA HIS A 59 -20.27 -11.08 30.85
C HIS A 59 -21.49 -11.59 30.07
N LEU A 60 -21.70 -11.04 28.87
CA LEU A 60 -22.78 -11.39 27.94
C LEU A 60 -22.33 -12.40 26.87
N ASP A 61 -21.02 -12.63 26.75
CA ASP A 61 -20.44 -13.65 25.88
C ASP A 61 -19.29 -14.36 26.61
N ARG A 62 -19.65 -15.42 27.33
CA ARG A 62 -18.71 -16.18 28.15
C ARG A 62 -17.81 -17.11 27.32
N THR A 63 -18.11 -17.33 26.04
CA THR A 63 -17.33 -18.26 25.21
C THR A 63 -16.13 -17.59 24.54
N VAL A 64 -16.04 -16.25 24.51
CA VAL A 64 -14.91 -15.51 23.90
C VAL A 64 -13.53 -15.99 24.39
N ASN A 65 -13.38 -16.28 25.69
CA ASN A 65 -12.09 -16.72 26.24
C ASN A 65 -11.72 -18.15 25.85
N SER A 66 -12.70 -19.03 25.65
CA SER A 66 -12.47 -20.44 25.32
C SER A 66 -12.45 -20.71 23.81
N GLU A 67 -13.26 -19.97 23.04
CA GLU A 67 -13.48 -20.20 21.61
C GLU A 67 -12.87 -19.12 20.72
N GLY A 68 -12.39 -18.01 21.31
CA GLY A 68 -11.85 -16.85 20.62
C GLY A 68 -12.91 -15.84 20.18
N PHE A 69 -12.47 -14.61 19.93
CA PHE A 69 -13.33 -13.54 19.40
C PHE A 69 -13.61 -13.77 17.91
N LYS A 70 -14.86 -14.09 17.57
CA LYS A 70 -15.32 -14.39 16.20
C LYS A 70 -16.51 -13.50 15.82
N PRO A 71 -16.28 -12.19 15.57
CA PRO A 71 -17.38 -11.30 15.20
C PRO A 71 -17.94 -11.70 13.83
N ASN A 72 -19.26 -11.65 13.69
CA ASN A 72 -19.88 -11.69 12.38
C ASN A 72 -19.56 -10.36 11.66
N LEU A 73 -18.98 -10.44 10.48
CA LEU A 73 -18.48 -9.28 9.74
C LEU A 73 -19.61 -8.30 9.31
N GLU A 74 -20.85 -8.79 9.17
CA GLU A 74 -22.01 -7.97 8.81
C GLU A 74 -22.68 -7.36 10.05
N SER A 75 -22.99 -8.18 11.06
CA SER A 75 -23.81 -7.74 12.19
C SER A 75 -23.03 -7.16 13.36
N HIS A 76 -21.74 -7.46 13.52
CA HIS A 76 -20.96 -7.09 14.71
C HIS A 76 -19.89 -6.01 14.46
N LEU A 77 -19.71 -5.55 13.20
CA LEU A 77 -18.73 -4.52 12.84
C LEU A 77 -19.34 -3.15 12.50
N ALA A 78 -20.65 -2.99 12.68
CA ALA A 78 -21.33 -1.71 12.45
C ALA A 78 -20.85 -0.66 13.47
N PRO A 79 -20.26 0.46 13.03
CA PRO A 79 -19.78 1.50 13.93
C PRO A 79 -20.94 2.37 14.47
N LEU A 80 -20.83 2.79 15.72
CA LEU A 80 -21.72 3.77 16.34
C LEU A 80 -21.21 5.19 16.05
N LEU A 81 -22.11 6.05 15.56
CA LEU A 81 -21.86 7.48 15.29
C LEU A 81 -22.39 8.39 16.41
N ALA A 82 -23.63 8.19 16.83
CA ALA A 82 -24.29 9.00 17.85
C ALA A 82 -25.46 8.22 18.48
N THR A 83 -25.88 8.63 19.67
CA THR A 83 -27.21 8.28 20.21
C THR A 83 -28.28 9.07 19.46
N LYS A 84 -29.51 8.56 19.42
CA LYS A 84 -30.66 9.33 18.91
C LYS A 84 -30.88 10.53 19.83
N CYS A 85 -30.38 11.71 19.46
CA CYS A 85 -30.80 12.96 20.07
C CYS A 85 -32.19 13.31 19.52
N GLU A 86 -33.07 13.84 20.38
CA GLU A 86 -34.34 14.42 19.95
C GLU A 86 -34.10 15.34 18.76
N GLU A 87 -35.00 15.29 17.78
CA GLU A 87 -34.98 16.14 16.60
C GLU A 87 -34.91 17.60 17.07
N THR A 88 -33.70 18.13 17.22
CA THR A 88 -33.49 19.57 17.26
C THR A 88 -34.06 20.06 15.95
N THR A 89 -35.20 20.72 16.08
CA THR A 89 -35.98 21.41 15.06
C THR A 89 -35.08 22.34 14.26
N VAL A 90 -34.37 21.78 13.29
CA VAL A 90 -33.93 22.54 12.13
C VAL A 90 -35.21 22.68 11.30
N ASN A 91 -35.92 23.79 11.47
CA ASN A 91 -37.06 24.16 10.65
C ASN A 91 -36.60 24.22 9.19
N PHE A 92 -36.69 23.10 8.48
CA PHE A 92 -36.86 23.13 7.04
C PHE A 92 -38.30 23.57 6.81
N ASP A 93 -38.46 24.83 6.44
CA ASP A 93 -39.76 25.40 6.09
C ASP A 93 -40.46 24.51 5.08
N ASP A 94 -41.49 23.83 5.58
CA ASP A 94 -42.26 22.81 4.91
C ASP A 94 -43.20 23.50 3.90
N LYS A 95 -42.68 23.84 2.72
CA LYS A 95 -43.50 24.27 1.59
C LYS A 95 -43.09 23.61 0.28
N LYS A 96 -43.92 22.61 -0.04
CA LYS A 96 -44.31 22.04 -1.34
C LYS A 96 -43.75 20.64 -1.58
N GLY A 97 -44.70 19.72 -1.68
CA GLY A 97 -44.48 18.29 -1.55
C GLY A 97 -43.78 17.64 -2.73
N SER A 98 -43.18 16.50 -2.43
CA SER A 98 -42.80 15.45 -3.37
C SER A 98 -42.17 14.32 -2.54
N SER A 99 -42.58 13.08 -2.80
CA SER A 99 -41.84 11.82 -2.57
C SER A 99 -40.82 11.80 -1.41
N SER A 100 -41.15 11.08 -0.32
CA SER A 100 -40.24 10.81 0.80
C SER A 100 -38.92 10.16 0.33
N THR A 101 -37.91 10.97 0.04
CA THR A 101 -36.57 10.50 -0.30
C THR A 101 -35.88 10.05 0.98
N LYS A 102 -35.84 8.72 1.19
CA LYS A 102 -35.11 8.12 2.31
C LYS A 102 -33.63 8.52 2.24
N THR A 103 -33.12 9.14 3.31
CA THR A 103 -31.76 9.68 3.40
C THR A 103 -30.71 8.56 3.33
N VAL A 104 -29.80 8.64 2.35
CA VAL A 104 -28.70 7.69 2.06
C VAL A 104 -27.81 7.35 3.24
N HIS A 105 -27.48 8.41 3.97
CA HIS A 105 -26.50 8.49 5.03
C HIS A 105 -27.16 9.28 6.16
N HIS A 106 -26.72 9.03 7.38
CA HIS A 106 -27.26 9.75 8.54
C HIS A 106 -26.99 11.26 8.38
N PRO A 107 -27.97 12.16 8.60
CA PRO A 107 -27.79 13.61 8.39
C PRO A 107 -26.58 14.18 9.15
N LEU A 108 -26.34 13.71 10.38
CA LEU A 108 -25.17 14.10 11.17
C LEU A 108 -23.83 13.75 10.47
N LEU A 109 -23.75 12.62 9.76
CA LEU A 109 -22.54 12.29 9.00
C LEU A 109 -22.35 13.28 7.84
N LEU A 110 -23.41 13.58 7.10
CA LEU A 110 -23.36 14.54 5.99
C LEU A 110 -22.98 15.92 6.49
N GLN A 111 -23.53 16.36 7.63
CA GLN A 111 -23.20 17.63 8.26
C GLN A 111 -21.71 17.71 8.64
N VAL A 112 -21.17 16.68 9.29
CA VAL A 112 -19.75 16.66 9.66
C VAL A 112 -18.86 16.72 8.42
N LEU A 113 -19.21 15.98 7.36
CA LEU A 113 -18.46 16.00 6.11
C LEU A 113 -18.56 17.36 5.40
N SER A 114 -19.74 17.96 5.39
CA SER A 114 -20.02 19.24 4.73
C SER A 114 -19.28 20.39 5.41
N GLU A 115 -19.23 20.38 6.74
CA GLU A 115 -18.42 21.30 7.55
C GLU A 115 -16.92 21.15 7.25
N GLU A 116 -16.40 19.91 7.16
CA GLU A 116 -14.98 19.65 6.89
C GLU A 116 -14.54 20.08 5.48
N ILE A 117 -15.40 19.92 4.46
CA ILE A 117 -15.08 20.26 3.06
C ILE A 117 -15.54 21.66 2.64
N GLY A 118 -16.29 22.36 3.49
CA GLY A 118 -16.83 23.70 3.23
C GLY A 118 -17.85 23.75 2.09
N CYS A 119 -18.88 22.89 2.11
CA CYS A 119 -20.01 22.94 1.18
C CYS A 119 -21.34 22.65 1.90
N GLY A 120 -22.46 22.75 1.19
CA GLY A 120 -23.77 22.29 1.66
C GLY A 120 -23.86 20.76 1.69
N SER A 121 -24.66 20.21 2.60
CA SER A 121 -24.87 18.76 2.74
C SER A 121 -25.68 18.15 1.59
N ASP A 122 -26.58 18.95 1.02
CA ASP A 122 -27.36 18.66 -0.19
C ASP A 122 -26.50 18.75 -1.45
N GLU A 123 -25.35 19.40 -1.34
CA GLU A 123 -24.32 19.31 -2.32
C GLU A 123 -23.73 17.88 -2.26
N ILE A 124 -22.80 17.44 -1.42
CA ILE A 124 -22.15 16.07 -1.38
C ILE A 124 -22.51 14.96 -2.43
N ILE A 125 -21.52 14.59 -3.31
CA ILE A 125 -21.57 13.60 -4.43
C ILE A 125 -21.74 12.15 -3.93
N GLY A 126 -21.13 11.18 -4.55
CA GLY A 126 -20.80 9.97 -3.86
C GLY A 126 -19.75 10.29 -2.82
N MET A 127 -19.51 9.30 -1.98
CA MET A 127 -18.36 9.29 -1.11
C MET A 127 -17.81 7.87 -1.11
N GLU A 128 -16.49 7.79 -1.15
CA GLU A 128 -15.76 6.60 -0.78
C GLU A 128 -14.96 6.96 0.46
N LEU A 129 -15.37 6.42 1.62
CA LEU A 129 -14.78 6.75 2.90
C LEU A 129 -14.24 5.50 3.56
N ASN A 130 -12.96 5.55 3.92
CA ASN A 130 -12.31 4.55 4.74
C ASN A 130 -12.42 4.95 6.21
N VAL A 131 -12.74 4.01 7.07
CA VAL A 131 -12.61 4.15 8.52
C VAL A 131 -11.15 3.96 8.89
N CYS A 132 -10.59 4.92 9.62
CA CYS A 132 -9.23 4.85 10.12
C CYS A 132 -9.18 5.13 11.61
N ASP A 133 -8.21 4.50 12.28
CA ASP A 133 -7.86 4.85 13.65
C ASP A 133 -7.33 6.29 13.71
N THR A 134 -7.76 7.03 14.74
CA THR A 134 -7.39 8.42 14.97
C THR A 134 -6.16 8.56 15.86
N GLN A 135 -5.71 7.47 16.50
CA GLN A 135 -4.50 7.48 17.32
C GLN A 135 -3.26 7.74 16.45
N PRO A 136 -2.52 8.85 16.67
CA PRO A 136 -1.31 9.16 15.90
C PRO A 136 -0.26 8.05 16.00
N SER A 137 0.51 7.86 14.93
CA SER A 137 1.68 6.98 14.95
C SER A 137 2.72 7.51 15.94
N CYS A 138 3.46 6.62 16.60
CA CYS A 138 4.45 7.00 17.59
C CYS A 138 5.65 6.04 17.61
N LEU A 139 6.75 6.50 18.21
CA LEU A 139 7.83 5.61 18.62
C LEU A 139 7.44 4.91 19.94
N GLY A 140 7.91 3.68 20.11
CA GLY A 140 7.68 2.88 21.31
C GLY A 140 8.80 1.89 21.58
N GLY A 141 8.61 1.06 22.61
CA GLY A 141 9.68 0.23 23.18
C GLY A 141 10.49 0.98 24.25
N GLY A 142 11.22 0.22 25.07
CA GLY A 142 12.00 0.77 26.18
C GLY A 142 13.08 1.78 25.74
N LYS A 143 13.50 1.72 24.47
CA LYS A 143 14.48 2.65 23.88
C LYS A 143 13.93 3.45 22.69
N ASN A 144 12.61 3.56 22.54
CA ASN A 144 11.98 4.17 21.35
C ASN A 144 12.55 3.54 20.06
N GLU A 145 12.62 2.21 20.03
CA GLU A 145 13.20 1.43 18.93
C GLU A 145 12.16 0.94 17.91
N PHE A 146 10.88 0.99 18.25
CA PHE A 146 9.78 0.53 17.41
C PHE A 146 8.94 1.69 16.89
N ILE A 147 8.32 1.49 15.73
CA ILE A 147 7.28 2.35 15.19
C ILE A 147 5.94 1.64 15.37
N TYR A 148 5.00 2.30 16.05
CA TYR A 148 3.60 1.86 16.14
C TYR A 148 2.74 2.74 15.25
N SER A 149 2.13 2.16 14.24
CA SER A 149 1.34 2.90 13.25
C SER A 149 0.24 2.03 12.68
N GLY A 150 -0.89 2.63 12.29
CA GLY A 150 -1.78 1.98 11.33
C GLY A 150 -1.18 2.07 9.92
N ARG A 151 -1.45 1.06 9.08
CA ARG A 151 -1.11 1.06 7.64
C ARG A 151 0.39 1.11 7.36
N LEU A 152 1.21 0.47 8.19
CA LEU A 152 2.60 0.18 7.82
C LEU A 152 2.61 -0.65 6.55
N ASP A 153 1.72 -1.65 6.49
CA ASP A 153 1.37 -2.38 5.28
C ASP A 153 0.45 -1.54 4.38
N ASN A 154 0.90 -0.98 3.26
CA ASN A 154 2.29 -0.95 2.76
C ASN A 154 2.83 0.48 2.57
N LEU A 155 2.25 1.45 3.29
CA LEU A 155 2.69 2.84 3.21
C LEU A 155 4.13 3.05 3.68
N ALA A 156 4.67 2.13 4.48
CA ALA A 156 6.08 2.16 4.86
C ALA A 156 7.01 1.95 3.64
N SER A 157 6.70 0.98 2.76
CA SER A 157 7.46 0.78 1.52
C SER A 157 7.21 1.91 0.52
N CYS A 158 5.98 2.42 0.40
CA CYS A 158 5.70 3.60 -0.43
C CYS A 158 6.52 4.81 0.00
N TYR A 159 6.59 5.06 1.31
CA TYR A 159 7.40 6.14 1.87
C TYR A 159 8.87 5.98 1.51
N CYS A 160 9.44 4.79 1.74
CA CYS A 160 10.84 4.51 1.44
C CYS A 160 11.14 4.65 -0.05
N ALA A 161 10.27 4.13 -0.94
CA ALA A 161 10.43 4.20 -2.38
C ALA A 161 10.35 5.63 -2.92
N LEU A 162 9.38 6.42 -2.44
CA LEU A 162 9.25 7.83 -2.83
C LEU A 162 10.46 8.64 -2.34
N LYS A 163 10.84 8.46 -1.08
CA LYS A 163 11.93 9.21 -0.46
C LYS A 163 13.28 8.88 -1.11
N SER A 164 13.54 7.62 -1.43
CA SER A 164 14.74 7.20 -2.13
C SER A 164 14.80 7.71 -3.58
N LEU A 165 13.68 7.72 -4.31
CA LEU A 165 13.63 8.28 -5.67
C LEU A 165 13.97 9.78 -5.64
N MET A 166 13.36 10.53 -4.72
CA MET A 166 13.60 11.97 -4.56
C MET A 166 15.06 12.26 -4.20
N ASP A 167 15.61 11.54 -3.22
CA ASP A 167 16.95 11.81 -2.69
C ASP A 167 18.07 11.25 -3.58
N SER A 168 17.79 10.28 -4.45
CA SER A 168 18.72 9.83 -5.49
C SER A 168 18.70 10.74 -6.72
N SER A 169 17.68 11.58 -6.90
CA SER A 169 17.46 12.37 -8.12
C SER A 169 17.41 13.87 -7.85
N LYS A 170 18.17 14.33 -6.84
CA LYS A 170 18.02 15.68 -6.28
C LYS A 170 18.72 16.74 -7.13
N MET A 171 19.87 16.40 -7.68
CA MET A 171 20.72 17.27 -8.50
C MET A 171 20.86 16.69 -9.91
N PRO A 172 21.02 17.52 -10.97
CA PRO A 172 21.22 17.03 -12.33
C PRO A 172 22.38 16.04 -12.48
N GLU A 173 23.44 16.20 -11.69
CA GLU A 173 24.61 15.32 -11.68
C GLU A 173 24.30 13.91 -11.18
N ASP A 174 23.28 13.75 -10.32
CA ASP A 174 22.86 12.43 -9.82
C ASP A 174 22.26 11.55 -10.93
N LEU A 175 21.81 12.19 -12.01
CA LEU A 175 21.19 11.56 -13.18
C LEU A 175 22.06 11.63 -14.44
N SER A 176 23.12 12.45 -14.46
CA SER A 176 23.87 12.72 -15.69
C SER A 176 24.57 11.47 -16.26
N ASN A 177 24.96 10.54 -15.38
CA ASN A 177 25.57 9.27 -15.76
C ASN A 177 24.59 8.08 -15.69
N GLU A 178 23.34 8.34 -15.28
CA GLU A 178 22.32 7.30 -15.19
C GLU A 178 21.97 6.80 -16.59
N LYS A 179 22.00 5.48 -16.76
CA LYS A 179 21.72 4.82 -18.03
C LYS A 179 20.25 4.42 -18.09
N GLY A 180 19.68 3.97 -16.98
CA GLY A 180 18.28 3.54 -16.90
C GLY A 180 17.31 4.69 -16.61
N ILE A 181 16.02 4.37 -16.54
CA ILE A 181 14.99 5.29 -16.06
C ILE A 181 14.62 4.87 -14.64
N ARG A 182 14.84 5.76 -13.66
CA ARG A 182 14.39 5.55 -12.28
C ARG A 182 12.90 5.79 -12.19
N MET A 183 12.17 4.84 -11.63
CA MET A 183 10.72 4.89 -11.58
C MET A 183 10.22 4.30 -10.27
N ILE A 184 9.14 4.88 -9.74
CA ILE A 184 8.29 4.23 -8.74
C ILE A 184 6.90 3.99 -9.32
N ALA A 185 6.26 2.90 -8.91
CA ALA A 185 4.88 2.59 -9.25
C ALA A 185 4.12 2.21 -7.98
N LEU A 186 3.17 3.05 -7.57
CA LEU A 186 2.43 2.88 -6.33
C LEU A 186 0.97 2.54 -6.69
N PHE A 187 0.58 1.28 -6.47
CA PHE A 187 -0.71 0.73 -6.89
C PHE A 187 -1.76 0.82 -5.78
N ASP A 188 -3.04 0.77 -6.12
CA ASP A 188 -4.15 0.59 -5.17
C ASP A 188 -4.72 -0.82 -5.37
N ASN A 189 -5.55 -1.28 -4.43
CA ASN A 189 -6.27 -2.55 -4.46
C ASN A 189 -5.40 -3.81 -4.43
N GLU A 190 -4.21 -3.76 -3.86
CA GLU A 190 -3.40 -4.96 -3.63
C GLU A 190 -4.12 -5.94 -2.73
N GLU A 191 -4.71 -5.43 -1.64
CA GLU A 191 -5.35 -6.19 -0.56
C GLU A 191 -6.63 -6.93 -1.01
N VAL A 192 -7.11 -6.60 -2.21
CA VAL A 192 -8.28 -7.22 -2.84
C VAL A 192 -7.93 -7.92 -4.17
N GLY A 193 -6.63 -8.15 -4.41
CA GLY A 193 -6.11 -8.99 -5.49
C GLY A 193 -5.62 -8.23 -6.74
N SER A 194 -5.46 -6.92 -6.69
CA SER A 194 -4.91 -6.05 -7.76
C SER A 194 -5.69 -6.03 -9.09
N ASN A 195 -6.87 -6.64 -9.15
CA ASN A 195 -7.71 -6.73 -10.35
C ASN A 195 -8.62 -5.49 -10.51
N SER A 196 -8.01 -4.32 -10.67
CA SER A 196 -8.71 -3.05 -10.90
C SER A 196 -7.97 -2.19 -11.93
N MET A 197 -8.52 -1.03 -12.29
CA MET A 197 -7.86 -0.11 -13.23
C MET A 197 -6.59 0.53 -12.64
N GLN A 198 -6.56 0.72 -11.32
CA GLN A 198 -5.46 1.32 -10.57
C GLN A 198 -4.55 0.31 -9.85
N GLY A 199 -4.90 -0.98 -9.91
CA GLY A 199 -4.11 -2.07 -9.33
C GLY A 199 -3.00 -2.57 -10.23
N ALA A 200 -2.12 -3.39 -9.66
CA ALA A 200 -0.95 -3.93 -10.34
C ALA A 200 -1.29 -4.86 -11.52
N GLY A 201 -2.50 -5.43 -11.55
CA GLY A 201 -3.00 -6.23 -12.67
C GLY A 201 -3.40 -5.40 -13.90
N ALA A 202 -3.46 -4.07 -13.76
CA ALA A 202 -3.77 -3.17 -14.87
C ALA A 202 -2.59 -3.05 -15.85
N PRO A 203 -2.85 -2.79 -17.15
CA PRO A 203 -1.79 -2.51 -18.12
C PRO A 203 -1.12 -1.14 -17.91
N THR A 204 -1.44 -0.42 -16.84
CA THR A 204 -1.04 0.97 -16.56
C THR A 204 0.48 1.16 -16.60
N ILE A 205 1.24 0.29 -15.92
CA ILE A 205 2.71 0.38 -15.90
C ILE A 205 3.31 0.10 -17.28
N PHE A 206 2.83 -0.94 -17.97
CA PHE A 206 3.29 -1.28 -19.32
C PHE A 206 3.01 -0.14 -20.31
N GLN A 207 1.81 0.44 -20.26
CA GLN A 207 1.43 1.58 -21.09
C GLN A 207 2.26 2.83 -20.76
N ALA A 208 2.56 3.07 -19.47
CA ALA A 208 3.43 4.17 -19.06
C ALA A 208 4.85 3.99 -19.61
N MET A 209 5.46 2.81 -19.42
CA MET A 209 6.79 2.48 -19.96
C MET A 209 6.83 2.63 -21.48
N ARG A 210 5.83 2.09 -22.19
CA ARG A 210 5.71 2.25 -23.65
C ARG A 210 5.69 3.72 -24.06
N ARG A 211 4.83 4.54 -23.45
CA ARG A 211 4.73 5.97 -23.76
C ARG A 211 6.02 6.73 -23.47
N ILE A 212 6.73 6.36 -22.40
CA ILE A 212 8.03 6.95 -22.06
C ILE A 212 9.07 6.58 -23.13
N VAL A 213 9.16 5.30 -23.49
CA VAL A 213 10.07 4.84 -24.56
C VAL A 213 9.76 5.54 -25.88
N ASP A 214 8.49 5.57 -26.28
CA ASP A 214 8.03 6.22 -27.53
C ASP A 214 8.37 7.72 -27.54
N SER A 215 8.25 8.41 -26.39
CA SER A 215 8.57 9.84 -26.28
C SER A 215 10.06 10.14 -26.33
N LEU A 216 10.91 9.19 -25.90
CA LEU A 216 12.37 9.32 -25.93
C LEU A 216 12.98 8.80 -27.25
N MET A 217 12.20 8.11 -28.08
CA MET A 217 12.61 7.66 -29.40
C MET A 217 12.74 8.86 -30.36
N HIS A 218 13.93 9.03 -30.95
CA HIS A 218 14.12 9.90 -32.11
C HIS A 218 13.92 9.11 -33.41
N GLN A 219 13.63 9.80 -34.53
CA GLN A 219 13.25 9.22 -35.84
C GLN A 219 14.25 8.20 -36.44
N SER A 220 15.44 8.02 -35.86
CA SER A 220 16.54 7.20 -36.37
C SER A 220 16.83 5.93 -35.54
N MET A 221 15.94 5.52 -34.63
CA MET A 221 16.13 4.34 -33.77
C MET A 221 15.27 3.15 -34.23
N GLY A 222 15.90 1.98 -34.39
CA GLY A 222 15.29 0.78 -34.97
C GLY A 222 14.24 0.08 -34.09
N GLU A 223 13.46 -0.80 -34.73
CA GLU A 223 12.41 -1.64 -34.12
C GLU A 223 12.87 -2.35 -32.84
N GLY A 224 11.94 -2.65 -31.93
CA GLY A 224 12.21 -3.44 -30.72
C GLY A 224 12.70 -2.65 -29.50
N ALA A 225 12.54 -1.32 -29.48
CA ALA A 225 13.07 -0.48 -28.39
C ALA A 225 12.40 -0.73 -27.04
N LEU A 226 11.08 -0.97 -27.04
CA LEU A 226 10.35 -1.30 -25.81
C LEU A 226 10.79 -2.66 -25.27
N GLU A 227 10.89 -3.66 -26.13
CA GLU A 227 11.28 -5.03 -25.81
C GLU A 227 12.68 -5.05 -25.19
N ARG A 228 13.64 -4.33 -25.79
CA ARG A 228 14.99 -4.17 -25.21
C ARG A 228 14.97 -3.48 -23.85
N ALA A 229 14.13 -2.44 -23.70
CA ALA A 229 13.99 -1.74 -22.43
C ALA A 229 13.40 -2.66 -21.35
N LEU A 230 12.37 -3.45 -21.67
CA LEU A 230 11.77 -4.41 -20.75
C LEU A 230 12.78 -5.46 -20.28
N THR A 231 13.51 -6.10 -21.21
CA THR A 231 14.55 -7.09 -20.86
C THR A 231 15.67 -6.50 -20.00
N SER A 232 16.01 -5.23 -20.24
CA SER A 232 17.04 -4.51 -19.47
C SER A 232 16.51 -3.91 -18.17
N SER A 233 15.22 -4.06 -17.85
CA SER A 233 14.60 -3.50 -16.65
C SER A 233 14.73 -4.43 -15.46
N PHE A 234 14.57 -3.86 -14.27
CA PHE A 234 14.51 -4.58 -13.01
C PHE A 234 13.50 -3.95 -12.09
N LEU A 235 12.71 -4.79 -11.42
CA LEU A 235 11.63 -4.38 -10.55
C LEU A 235 11.84 -4.89 -9.13
N VAL A 236 11.85 -3.97 -8.18
CA VAL A 236 11.79 -4.27 -6.75
C VAL A 236 10.32 -4.19 -6.35
N SER A 237 9.72 -5.35 -6.09
CA SER A 237 8.39 -5.48 -5.49
C SER A 237 8.55 -5.31 -3.97
N ALA A 238 8.30 -4.09 -3.50
CA ALA A 238 8.49 -3.67 -2.14
C ALA A 238 7.17 -3.77 -1.37
N ASP A 239 7.11 -4.75 -0.48
CA ASP A 239 5.94 -5.04 0.32
C ASP A 239 6.37 -5.68 1.63
N MET A 240 5.67 -5.41 2.74
CA MET A 240 6.11 -5.73 4.08
C MET A 240 6.43 -7.23 4.28
N ALA A 241 7.22 -7.56 5.31
CA ALA A 241 7.63 -8.92 5.61
C ALA A 241 7.26 -9.31 7.05
N HIS A 242 7.08 -10.60 7.30
CA HIS A 242 6.73 -11.09 8.64
C HIS A 242 7.98 -11.27 9.50
N ALA A 243 8.17 -10.41 10.50
CA ALA A 243 9.19 -10.61 11.53
C ALA A 243 8.86 -11.84 12.39
N LEU A 244 9.89 -12.48 12.95
CA LEU A 244 9.76 -13.57 13.91
C LEU A 244 8.93 -13.09 15.10
N HIS A 245 7.77 -13.68 15.28
CA HIS A 245 6.92 -13.35 16.41
C HIS A 245 7.40 -14.12 17.66
N PRO A 246 7.84 -13.45 18.74
CA PRO A 246 8.44 -14.13 19.90
C PRO A 246 7.48 -15.09 20.61
N ASN A 247 6.18 -14.81 20.57
CA ASN A 247 5.15 -15.68 21.14
C ASN A 247 4.64 -16.79 20.20
N TYR A 248 5.04 -16.79 18.93
CA TYR A 248 4.61 -17.77 17.92
C TYR A 248 5.78 -18.20 17.01
N PRO A 249 6.94 -18.62 17.58
CA PRO A 249 8.13 -18.93 16.79
C PRO A 249 7.93 -20.15 15.88
N ASP A 250 6.95 -21.00 16.19
CA ASP A 250 6.56 -22.15 15.38
C ASP A 250 5.93 -21.76 14.04
N LYS A 251 5.52 -20.51 13.85
CA LYS A 251 4.94 -20.03 12.57
C LYS A 251 5.98 -19.68 11.51
N HIS A 252 7.26 -19.60 11.88
CA HIS A 252 8.34 -19.35 10.94
C HIS A 252 9.14 -20.60 10.62
N GLU A 253 9.69 -20.66 9.42
CA GLU A 253 10.70 -21.65 9.04
C GLU A 253 11.94 -21.47 9.93
N GLU A 254 12.68 -22.55 10.24
CA GLU A 254 13.74 -22.53 11.25
C GLU A 254 14.91 -21.58 10.91
N TYR A 255 15.29 -21.52 9.64
CA TYR A 255 16.45 -20.78 9.14
C TYR A 255 16.10 -19.46 8.46
N HIS A 256 14.80 -19.15 8.31
CA HIS A 256 14.32 -17.94 7.63
C HIS A 256 13.38 -17.15 8.56
N ARG A 257 13.97 -16.60 9.63
CA ARG A 257 13.28 -15.90 10.72
C ARG A 257 13.72 -14.44 10.78
N PRO A 258 13.13 -13.54 9.97
CA PRO A 258 13.51 -12.14 9.99
C PRO A 258 13.33 -11.53 11.38
N GLU A 259 14.37 -10.92 11.92
CA GLU A 259 14.32 -10.18 13.18
C GLU A 259 14.10 -8.69 12.89
N LEU A 260 13.45 -7.99 13.83
CA LEU A 260 13.38 -6.52 13.77
C LEU A 260 14.79 -5.92 13.98
N GLN A 261 15.04 -4.76 13.36
CA GLN A 261 16.31 -4.03 13.39
C GLN A 261 17.49 -4.77 12.76
N LYS A 262 17.23 -5.82 11.98
CA LYS A 262 18.25 -6.64 11.30
C LYS A 262 18.23 -6.47 9.79
N GLY A 263 17.49 -5.49 9.27
CA GLY A 263 17.55 -5.05 7.89
C GLY A 263 16.46 -5.62 7.00
N LEU A 264 16.52 -5.22 5.73
CA LEU A 264 15.52 -5.54 4.72
C LEU A 264 15.46 -7.03 4.45
N VAL A 265 14.26 -7.57 4.27
CA VAL A 265 14.02 -8.99 4.05
C VAL A 265 13.85 -9.26 2.56
N ILE A 266 14.59 -10.21 2.00
CA ILE A 266 14.35 -10.76 0.67
C ILE A 266 13.39 -11.95 0.79
N LYS A 267 12.29 -11.91 0.02
CA LYS A 267 11.17 -12.86 0.15
C LYS A 267 11.25 -13.91 -0.95
N HIS A 268 11.31 -15.18 -0.56
CA HIS A 268 11.42 -16.33 -1.46
C HIS A 268 10.19 -17.23 -1.36
N ASN A 269 9.69 -17.70 -2.51
CA ASN A 269 8.64 -18.72 -2.52
C ASN A 269 8.66 -19.53 -3.83
N ALA A 270 8.82 -20.85 -3.73
CA ALA A 270 8.90 -21.72 -4.90
C ALA A 270 7.62 -21.73 -5.75
N ASN A 271 6.44 -21.50 -5.15
CA ASN A 271 5.16 -21.42 -5.84
C ASN A 271 4.89 -20.05 -6.48
N GLN A 272 5.92 -19.20 -6.63
CA GLN A 272 5.82 -17.87 -7.22
C GLN A 272 4.78 -16.97 -6.54
N ARG A 273 4.65 -17.11 -5.20
CA ARG A 273 3.96 -16.09 -4.37
C ARG A 273 4.78 -14.82 -4.21
N TYR A 274 6.09 -14.96 -4.41
CA TYR A 274 7.08 -13.91 -4.59
C TYR A 274 7.83 -14.24 -5.88
N ALA A 275 8.14 -13.23 -6.70
CA ALA A 275 8.80 -13.39 -8.00
C ALA A 275 10.33 -13.51 -7.90
N THR A 276 10.89 -13.44 -6.68
CA THR A 276 12.32 -13.54 -6.43
C THR A 276 12.91 -14.84 -6.98
N SER A 277 13.97 -14.70 -7.78
CA SER A 277 14.84 -15.80 -8.21
C SER A 277 16.24 -15.66 -7.61
N ALA A 278 17.10 -16.66 -7.79
CA ALA A 278 18.50 -16.58 -7.33
C ALA A 278 19.24 -15.40 -7.97
N VAL A 279 18.99 -15.13 -9.25
CA VAL A 279 19.62 -14.02 -9.99
C VAL A 279 19.13 -12.67 -9.49
N THR A 280 17.81 -12.50 -9.31
CA THR A 280 17.27 -11.21 -8.87
C THR A 280 17.61 -10.91 -7.41
N ALA A 281 17.62 -11.95 -6.55
CA ALA A 281 18.13 -11.83 -5.19
C ALA A 281 19.62 -11.47 -5.15
N PHE A 282 20.46 -12.08 -6.00
CA PHE A 282 21.90 -11.77 -6.07
C PHE A 282 22.14 -10.29 -6.39
N LEU A 283 21.56 -9.79 -7.49
CA LEU A 283 21.74 -8.40 -7.92
C LEU A 283 21.37 -7.41 -6.81
N PHE A 284 20.25 -7.66 -6.15
CA PHE A 284 19.74 -6.77 -5.12
C PHE A 284 20.52 -6.87 -3.79
N LYS A 285 21.01 -8.06 -3.44
CA LYS A 285 21.91 -8.25 -2.28
C LYS A 285 23.31 -7.71 -2.52
N GLU A 286 23.80 -7.73 -3.75
CA GLU A 286 25.12 -7.18 -4.09
C GLU A 286 25.16 -5.66 -3.86
N ILE A 287 24.06 -4.96 -4.15
CA ILE A 287 23.89 -3.54 -3.78
C ILE A 287 24.03 -3.37 -2.26
N ALA A 288 23.32 -4.19 -1.47
CA ALA A 288 23.40 -4.14 -0.01
C ALA A 288 24.82 -4.39 0.49
N ARG A 289 25.52 -5.38 -0.07
CA ARG A 289 26.90 -5.74 0.28
C ARG A 289 27.86 -4.57 0.03
N ILE A 290 27.75 -3.89 -1.11
CA ILE A 290 28.60 -2.73 -1.46
C ILE A 290 28.39 -1.58 -0.46
N HIS A 291 27.15 -1.37 -0.01
CA HIS A 291 26.80 -0.31 0.94
C HIS A 291 26.87 -0.72 2.42
N ASN A 292 27.32 -1.95 2.72
CA ASN A 292 27.33 -2.52 4.08
C ASN A 292 25.95 -2.47 4.77
N LEU A 293 24.88 -2.71 4.01
CA LEU A 293 23.50 -2.76 4.52
C LEU A 293 23.13 -4.20 4.90
N PRO A 294 22.56 -4.42 6.09
CA PRO A 294 22.13 -5.76 6.50
C PRO A 294 20.89 -6.19 5.72
N VAL A 295 20.88 -7.47 5.34
CA VAL A 295 19.76 -8.13 4.64
C VAL A 295 19.43 -9.45 5.32
N GLN A 296 18.16 -9.82 5.26
CA GLN A 296 17.63 -11.06 5.81
C GLN A 296 16.89 -11.83 4.72
N GLU A 297 16.60 -13.10 5.00
CA GLU A 297 15.91 -13.99 4.07
C GLU A 297 14.61 -14.49 4.70
N PHE A 298 13.56 -14.58 3.90
CA PHE A 298 12.27 -15.13 4.33
C PHE A 298 11.77 -16.18 3.34
N VAL A 299 11.40 -17.33 3.87
CA VAL A 299 10.58 -18.34 3.20
C VAL A 299 9.52 -18.80 4.20
N VAL A 300 8.32 -19.06 3.70
CA VAL A 300 7.27 -19.69 4.51
C VAL A 300 7.62 -21.16 4.74
N ARG A 301 7.13 -21.73 5.85
CA ARG A 301 7.18 -23.18 6.04
C ARG A 301 6.46 -23.89 4.90
N ASN A 302 6.96 -25.05 4.50
CA ASN A 302 6.39 -25.82 3.39
C ASN A 302 4.94 -26.31 3.64
N ASP A 303 4.53 -26.43 4.90
CA ASP A 303 3.18 -26.84 5.31
C ASP A 303 2.21 -25.67 5.51
N MET A 304 2.60 -24.44 5.17
CA MET A 304 1.80 -23.23 5.32
C MET A 304 1.68 -22.46 4.01
N GLY A 305 0.50 -21.88 3.76
CA GLY A 305 0.31 -20.92 2.66
C GLY A 305 0.87 -19.54 3.00
N CYS A 306 1.16 -18.74 1.97
CA CYS A 306 1.43 -17.31 2.10
C CYS A 306 0.62 -16.53 1.06
N GLY A 307 0.37 -15.25 1.34
CA GLY A 307 -0.20 -14.31 0.38
C GLY A 307 0.71 -14.13 -0.84
N SER A 308 0.13 -13.77 -1.98
CA SER A 308 0.89 -13.36 -3.16
C SER A 308 0.98 -11.83 -3.17
N THR A 309 2.11 -11.29 -3.57
CA THR A 309 2.32 -9.84 -3.73
C THR A 309 2.00 -9.39 -5.15
N ILE A 310 2.20 -8.09 -5.42
CA ILE A 310 2.24 -7.54 -6.77
C ILE A 310 3.44 -8.03 -7.62
N GLY A 311 4.47 -8.61 -6.99
CA GLY A 311 5.70 -9.02 -7.67
C GLY A 311 5.45 -10.01 -8.81
N PRO A 312 4.80 -11.16 -8.56
CA PRO A 312 4.41 -12.10 -9.60
C PRO A 312 3.47 -11.51 -10.66
N ILE A 313 2.56 -10.63 -10.25
CA ILE A 313 1.61 -9.96 -11.16
C ILE A 313 2.36 -9.10 -12.18
N LEU A 314 3.30 -8.28 -11.71
CA LEU A 314 4.08 -7.39 -12.56
C LEU A 314 5.13 -8.16 -13.37
N ALA A 315 5.79 -9.15 -12.77
CA ALA A 315 6.76 -10.00 -13.46
C ALA A 315 6.13 -10.72 -14.66
N SER A 316 4.95 -11.34 -14.46
CA SER A 316 4.24 -12.06 -15.52
C SER A 316 3.50 -11.15 -16.50
N GLY A 317 2.91 -10.05 -16.01
CA GLY A 317 2.13 -9.14 -16.82
C GLY A 317 2.97 -8.20 -17.70
N VAL A 318 4.18 -7.84 -17.25
CA VAL A 318 5.07 -6.90 -17.95
C VAL A 318 6.30 -7.59 -18.55
N GLY A 319 6.73 -8.73 -17.98
CA GLY A 319 7.91 -9.46 -18.44
C GLY A 319 9.23 -8.89 -17.90
N ILE A 320 9.25 -8.41 -16.65
CA ILE A 320 10.42 -7.78 -16.03
C ILE A 320 10.99 -8.70 -14.94
N ARG A 321 12.33 -8.74 -14.83
CA ARG A 321 13.02 -9.40 -13.73
C ARG A 321 12.66 -8.74 -12.40
N THR A 322 12.10 -9.52 -11.47
CA THR A 322 11.57 -9.00 -10.21
C THR A 322 12.22 -9.63 -8.99
N VAL A 323 12.48 -8.81 -7.97
CA VAL A 323 12.79 -9.26 -6.60
C VAL A 323 11.68 -8.77 -5.67
N ASP A 324 11.21 -9.64 -4.80
CA ASP A 324 10.32 -9.27 -3.70
C ASP A 324 11.13 -9.06 -2.43
N CYS A 325 10.90 -7.92 -1.78
CA CYS A 325 11.53 -7.58 -0.51
C CYS A 325 10.55 -6.84 0.40
N GLY A 326 10.87 -6.76 1.69
CA GLY A 326 10.00 -6.12 2.67
C GLY A 326 10.68 -5.71 3.97
N ILE A 327 10.12 -4.69 4.60
CA ILE A 327 10.50 -4.29 5.97
C ILE A 327 9.87 -5.32 6.93
N PRO A 328 10.66 -5.92 7.85
CA PRO A 328 10.11 -6.85 8.83
C PRO A 328 9.16 -6.12 9.79
N GLN A 329 7.95 -6.65 9.94
CA GLN A 329 6.92 -6.14 10.85
C GLN A 329 6.22 -7.25 11.62
N LEU A 330 5.55 -6.85 12.70
CA LEU A 330 4.62 -7.67 13.47
C LEU A 330 3.19 -7.15 13.26
N SER A 331 2.23 -8.04 13.48
CA SER A 331 0.80 -7.73 13.45
C SER A 331 0.31 -7.19 12.10
N MET A 332 0.82 -7.72 11.00
CA MET A 332 0.37 -7.38 9.63
C MET A 332 -1.15 -7.48 9.49
N HIS A 333 -1.75 -6.47 8.84
CA HIS A 333 -3.20 -6.26 8.69
C HIS A 333 -3.95 -5.88 9.99
N SER A 334 -3.25 -5.63 11.08
CA SER A 334 -3.84 -5.01 12.28
C SER A 334 -4.21 -3.56 12.00
N VAL A 335 -5.21 -3.04 12.73
CA VAL A 335 -5.50 -1.59 12.77
C VAL A 335 -4.29 -0.78 13.25
N ARG A 336 -3.41 -1.42 14.04
CA ARG A 336 -2.15 -0.86 14.51
C ARG A 336 -1.06 -1.92 14.49
N GLU A 337 -0.08 -1.69 13.64
CA GLU A 337 1.03 -2.59 13.31
C GLU A 337 2.32 -2.08 13.97
N MET A 338 3.38 -2.88 13.87
CA MET A 338 4.67 -2.58 14.50
C MET A 338 5.85 -2.99 13.63
N CYS A 339 6.83 -2.10 13.42
CA CYS A 339 8.12 -2.43 12.82
C CYS A 339 9.29 -1.79 13.59
N GLY A 340 10.53 -2.16 13.25
CA GLY A 340 11.73 -1.53 13.77
C GLY A 340 12.02 -0.21 13.06
N LYS A 341 12.42 0.83 13.81
CA LYS A 341 12.75 2.13 13.19
C LYS A 341 14.00 2.07 12.30
N GLU A 342 14.96 1.21 12.62
CA GLU A 342 16.19 1.08 11.84
C GLU A 342 15.96 0.27 10.57
N ASP A 343 14.92 -0.57 10.53
CA ASP A 343 14.53 -1.27 9.32
C ASP A 343 13.99 -0.29 8.26
N ILE A 344 13.30 0.79 8.68
CA ILE A 344 12.89 1.88 7.78
C ILE A 344 14.11 2.60 7.20
N ASP A 345 15.06 3.00 8.04
CA ASP A 345 16.27 3.70 7.61
C ASP A 345 17.13 2.80 6.69
N THR A 346 17.29 1.53 7.05
CA THR A 346 18.01 0.54 6.22
C THR A 346 17.33 0.36 4.87
N THR A 347 16.00 0.25 4.83
CA THR A 347 15.24 0.08 3.58
C THR A 347 15.35 1.32 2.69
N TYR A 348 15.21 2.52 3.26
CA TYR A 348 15.43 3.77 2.53
C TYR A 348 16.83 3.81 1.91
N LYS A 349 17.88 3.49 2.68
CA LYS A 349 19.27 3.46 2.19
C LYS A 349 19.46 2.42 1.08
N HIS A 350 18.86 1.24 1.21
CA HIS A 350 18.93 0.18 0.20
C HIS A 350 18.24 0.60 -1.09
N PHE A 351 17.03 1.16 -1.02
CA PHE A 351 16.32 1.64 -2.19
C PHE A 351 17.03 2.80 -2.88
N LYS A 352 17.66 3.70 -2.10
CA LYS A 352 18.47 4.78 -2.65
C LYS A 352 19.70 4.22 -3.38
N ALA A 353 20.43 3.31 -2.76
CA ALA A 353 21.58 2.63 -3.36
C ALA A 353 21.19 1.85 -4.63
N PHE A 354 20.01 1.23 -4.66
CA PHE A 354 19.47 0.58 -5.85
C PHE A 354 19.32 1.58 -7.01
N PHE A 355 18.70 2.73 -6.76
CA PHE A 355 18.58 3.75 -7.81
C PHE A 355 19.95 4.27 -8.27
N GLU A 356 20.91 4.45 -7.37
CA GLU A 356 22.22 5.03 -7.69
C GLU A 356 23.15 4.09 -8.45
N MET A 357 23.07 2.77 -8.24
CA MET A 357 24.11 1.84 -8.68
C MET A 357 23.62 0.63 -9.47
N PHE A 358 22.32 0.34 -9.50
CA PHE A 358 21.82 -0.91 -10.11
C PHE A 358 22.27 -1.08 -11.56
N SER A 359 22.20 -0.03 -12.38
CA SER A 359 22.55 -0.12 -13.81
C SER A 359 24.02 -0.49 -14.06
N ASP A 360 24.93 -0.16 -13.15
CA ASP A 360 26.35 -0.54 -13.28
C ASP A 360 26.65 -1.95 -12.77
N ILE A 361 25.83 -2.45 -11.84
CA ILE A 361 25.91 -3.83 -11.34
C ILE A 361 25.32 -4.79 -12.38
N ASP A 362 24.15 -4.46 -12.92
CA ASP A 362 23.44 -5.30 -13.89
C ASP A 362 24.26 -5.54 -15.17
N GLN A 363 25.03 -4.54 -15.63
CA GLN A 363 25.94 -4.67 -16.78
C GLN A 363 27.07 -5.68 -16.58
N LYS A 364 27.38 -6.05 -15.33
CA LYS A 364 28.42 -7.03 -15.00
C LYS A 364 27.87 -8.45 -14.91
N LEU A 365 26.55 -8.62 -14.99
CA LEU A 365 25.89 -9.92 -14.92
C LEU A 365 25.89 -10.60 -16.28
N ASN A 366 26.29 -11.87 -16.32
CA ASN A 366 26.15 -12.74 -17.49
C ASN A 366 25.54 -14.07 -17.04
N VAL A 367 24.26 -14.28 -17.36
CA VAL A 367 23.46 -15.43 -16.89
C VAL A 367 22.65 -16.12 -18.00
N ASP A 368 22.49 -15.48 -19.15
CA ASP A 368 21.78 -16.01 -20.31
C ASP A 368 22.79 -16.06 -21.48
N PHE A 369 23.08 -17.26 -21.98
CA PHE A 369 24.04 -17.54 -23.06
C PHE A 369 23.38 -17.61 -24.43
#